data_AF-A0A849R359-F1
#
_entry.id   AF-A0A849R359-F1
#
_cell.length_a   1.000
_cell.length_b   1.000
_cell.length_c   1.000
_cell.angle_alpha   90.00
_cell.angle_beta   90.00
_cell.angle_gamma   90.00
#
_symmetry.space_group_name_H-M   'P 1'
#
loop_
_entity.id
_entity.type
_entity.pdbx_description
1 polymer ?
#
loop_
_entity_poly.entity_id
_entity_poly.type
_entity_poly.pdbx_seq_one_letter_code
_entity_poly.pdbx_strand_id
1 'polypeptide(L)'
;ITDTLPNCDYYVPDPGFVLEFDESQHFTMPRKIALLSYPYKSRSGFSLAQWISTCDKIKAHDSDPIYRDEQRAWYDTLRDFLPELKGLEPTVRLYSNEMQWCSLNLDNRDDVAHFKAIIEARKRVITNWITTVVIKSGFCSLDAKFEADLNNRIIADNLKGILEAHGLSLTEPATVKNEREGEWVITSGEEIYRVYKEDERLGIYKHHNEERLNVLSTFVKSILKQSTGDGLILFPAGMFYTEDKAASTFYNRVQETLIPVLKQTNDHVIVCTGVDSARD
;
A
#
# COMPACT_ATOMS: atom_id res chain seq x y z
N ILE A 1 0.01 -2.31 -16.53
CA ILE A 1 -0.32 -1.21 -15.60
C ILE A 1 0.65 -1.36 -14.45
N THR A 2 1.73 -0.56 -14.42
CA THR A 2 2.87 -0.55 -13.46
C THR A 2 3.51 -1.91 -13.14
N ASP A 3 4.81 -2.06 -13.40
CA ASP A 3 5.58 -3.30 -13.17
C ASP A 3 5.68 -3.74 -11.68
N THR A 4 5.08 -2.98 -10.75
CA THR A 4 5.21 -3.14 -9.29
C THR A 4 3.91 -3.50 -8.56
N LEU A 5 2.76 -3.54 -9.24
CA LEU A 5 1.48 -3.96 -8.65
C LEU A 5 1.06 -5.32 -9.23
N PRO A 6 0.58 -6.29 -8.42
CA PRO A 6 0.08 -7.54 -8.96
C PRO A 6 -1.06 -7.29 -9.94
N ASN A 7 -1.11 -8.08 -11.00
CA ASN A 7 -2.11 -7.96 -12.07
C ASN A 7 -3.54 -7.82 -11.51
N CYS A 8 -4.33 -6.97 -12.15
CA CYS A 8 -5.78 -6.96 -11.98
C CYS A 8 -6.40 -8.15 -12.72
N ASP A 9 -7.62 -8.55 -12.37
CA ASP A 9 -8.31 -9.66 -13.05
C ASP A 9 -8.58 -9.34 -14.51
N TYR A 10 -9.13 -8.15 -14.79
CA TYR A 10 -9.39 -7.72 -16.16
C TYR A 10 -9.30 -6.20 -16.33
N TYR A 11 -8.68 -5.76 -17.42
CA TYR A 11 -8.61 -4.35 -17.82
C TYR A 11 -9.44 -4.13 -19.08
N VAL A 12 -10.39 -3.19 -19.02
CA VAL A 12 -11.21 -2.78 -20.16
C VAL A 12 -10.62 -1.50 -20.75
N PRO A 13 -10.04 -1.53 -21.97
CA PRO A 13 -9.25 -0.42 -22.51
C PRO A 13 -10.07 0.81 -22.93
N ASP A 14 -11.34 0.64 -23.27
CA ASP A 14 -12.26 1.70 -23.65
C ASP A 14 -13.60 1.45 -22.92
N PRO A 15 -14.02 2.33 -21.97
CA PRO A 15 -13.48 3.66 -21.66
C PRO A 15 -12.24 3.71 -20.77
N GLY A 16 -11.64 2.57 -20.39
CA GLY A 16 -10.46 2.53 -19.53
C GLY A 16 -10.80 2.35 -18.05
N PHE A 17 -11.06 1.12 -17.61
CA PHE A 17 -11.27 0.77 -16.19
C PHE A 17 -10.78 -0.63 -15.85
N VAL A 18 -10.62 -0.90 -14.56
CA VAL A 18 -10.32 -2.22 -14.02
C VAL A 18 -11.59 -2.91 -13.55
N LEU A 19 -11.74 -4.19 -13.88
CA LEU A 19 -12.77 -5.08 -13.36
C LEU A 19 -12.10 -6.11 -12.46
N GLU A 20 -12.48 -6.14 -11.18
CA GLU A 20 -12.05 -7.15 -10.20
C GLU A 20 -13.22 -8.09 -9.87
N PHE A 21 -12.90 -9.37 -9.70
CA PHE A 21 -13.82 -10.41 -9.35
C PHE A 21 -13.49 -10.94 -7.95
N ASP A 22 -14.16 -10.38 -6.95
CA ASP A 22 -13.86 -10.63 -5.55
C ASP A 22 -14.45 -11.98 -5.11
N GLU A 23 -13.58 -12.92 -4.78
CA GLU A 23 -13.94 -14.13 -4.04
C GLU A 23 -14.06 -13.88 -2.52
N SER A 24 -14.61 -14.84 -1.78
CA SER A 24 -14.83 -14.75 -0.32
C SER A 24 -13.59 -14.28 0.47
N GLN A 25 -12.39 -14.65 0.01
CA GLN A 25 -11.11 -14.28 0.63
C GLN A 25 -10.79 -12.78 0.67
N HIS A 26 -11.49 -11.95 -0.13
CA HIS A 26 -11.33 -10.48 -0.10
C HIS A 26 -12.13 -9.82 1.02
N PHE A 27 -13.06 -10.54 1.65
CA PHE A 27 -14.00 -9.99 2.63
C PHE A 27 -13.50 -10.21 4.07
N THR A 28 -12.35 -9.62 4.37
CA THR A 28 -11.63 -9.72 5.66
C THR A 28 -11.94 -8.55 6.59
N MET A 29 -11.57 -8.66 7.87
CA MET A 29 -11.70 -7.54 8.82
C MET A 29 -10.80 -6.34 8.47
N PRO A 30 -9.52 -6.53 8.08
CA PRO A 30 -8.69 -5.43 7.55
C PRO A 30 -9.34 -4.72 6.37
N ARG A 31 -9.98 -5.46 5.44
CA ARG A 31 -10.70 -4.85 4.31
C ARG A 31 -11.85 -3.98 4.76
N LYS A 32 -12.64 -4.43 5.74
CA LYS A 32 -13.70 -3.60 6.34
C LYS A 32 -13.17 -2.30 6.93
N ILE A 33 -12.06 -2.35 7.67
CA ILE A 33 -11.44 -1.16 8.29
C ILE A 33 -11.03 -0.16 7.20
N ALA A 34 -10.43 -0.65 6.11
CA ALA A 34 -10.07 0.19 4.96
C ALA A 34 -11.32 0.85 4.36
N LEU A 35 -12.36 0.07 4.02
CA LEU A 35 -13.58 0.58 3.39
C LEU A 35 -14.35 1.59 4.27
N LEU A 36 -14.38 1.39 5.59
CA LEU A 36 -14.99 2.35 6.54
C LEU A 36 -14.26 3.70 6.56
N SER A 37 -12.99 3.71 6.16
CA SER A 37 -12.20 4.92 6.10
C SER A 37 -12.43 5.68 4.79
N TYR A 38 -13.07 5.08 3.77
CA TYR A 38 -13.23 5.70 2.45
C TYR A 38 -14.07 6.99 2.51
N PRO A 39 -13.84 7.95 1.58
CA PRO A 39 -14.57 9.20 1.61
C PRO A 39 -16.06 8.96 1.45
N TYR A 40 -16.89 9.63 2.26
CA TYR A 40 -18.35 9.49 2.17
C TYR A 40 -18.89 9.80 0.75
N LYS A 41 -18.19 10.65 -0.01
CA LYS A 41 -18.46 10.97 -1.42
C LYS A 41 -17.55 10.24 -2.42
N SER A 42 -16.79 9.24 -1.98
CA SER A 42 -15.95 8.48 -2.91
C SER A 42 -16.80 7.73 -3.91
N ARG A 43 -16.42 7.90 -5.16
CA ARG A 43 -17.13 7.35 -6.30
C ARG A 43 -16.48 6.00 -6.64
N SER A 44 -16.62 5.04 -5.73
CA SER A 44 -16.21 3.66 -6.00
C SER A 44 -17.12 3.04 -7.05
N GLY A 45 -16.55 2.21 -7.93
CA GLY A 45 -17.31 1.43 -8.92
C GLY A 45 -18.04 0.22 -8.29
N PHE A 46 -18.31 0.27 -6.99
CA PHE A 46 -18.97 -0.77 -6.21
C PHE A 46 -19.57 -0.18 -4.94
N SER A 47 -20.55 -0.88 -4.36
CA SER A 47 -21.25 -0.42 -3.16
C SER A 47 -20.40 -0.64 -1.92
N LEU A 48 -19.85 0.44 -1.33
CA LEU A 48 -19.09 0.37 -0.07
C LEU A 48 -19.91 -0.27 1.04
N ALA A 49 -21.18 0.12 1.18
CA ALA A 49 -22.08 -0.44 2.21
C ALA A 49 -22.29 -1.95 2.03
N GLN A 50 -22.45 -2.41 0.79
CA GLN A 50 -22.58 -3.84 0.49
C GLN A 50 -21.28 -4.57 0.82
N TRP A 51 -20.12 -4.08 0.37
CA TRP A 51 -18.83 -4.70 0.64
C TRP A 51 -18.49 -4.75 2.14
N ILE A 52 -18.75 -3.66 2.88
CA ILE A 52 -18.60 -3.62 4.33
C ILE A 52 -19.50 -4.67 5.00
N SER A 53 -20.79 -4.74 4.60
CA SER A 53 -21.71 -5.75 5.11
C SER A 53 -21.27 -7.17 4.77
N THR A 54 -20.69 -7.39 3.59
CA THR A 54 -20.16 -8.69 3.18
C THR A 54 -18.94 -9.08 4.01
N CYS A 55 -18.03 -8.15 4.32
CA CYS A 55 -16.92 -8.39 5.25
C CYS A 55 -17.43 -8.82 6.64
N ASP A 56 -18.50 -8.18 7.13
CA ASP A 56 -19.12 -8.55 8.40
C ASP A 56 -19.78 -9.93 8.40
N LYS A 57 -20.30 -10.35 7.24
CA LYS A 57 -20.95 -11.66 7.09
C LYS A 57 -19.95 -12.79 6.92
N ILE A 58 -18.96 -12.61 6.04
CA ILE A 58 -18.01 -13.66 5.65
C ILE A 58 -16.91 -13.78 6.70
N LYS A 59 -16.36 -12.64 7.18
CA LYS A 59 -15.21 -12.59 8.09
C LYS A 59 -14.09 -13.54 7.65
N ALA A 60 -13.74 -13.47 6.37
CA ALA A 60 -12.67 -14.29 5.83
C ALA A 60 -11.38 -13.99 6.58
N HIS A 61 -10.58 -15.03 6.76
CA HIS A 61 -9.29 -14.95 7.43
C HIS A 61 -8.33 -15.94 6.80
N ASP A 62 -7.14 -15.45 6.43
CA ASP A 62 -6.03 -16.26 5.97
C ASP A 62 -4.74 -15.77 6.65
N SER A 63 -4.10 -16.66 7.38
CA SER A 63 -2.93 -16.37 8.23
C SER A 63 -1.63 -16.98 7.70
N ASP A 64 -1.56 -17.32 6.41
CA ASP A 64 -0.32 -17.76 5.78
C ASP A 64 -0.06 -17.03 4.45
N PRO A 65 0.88 -16.07 4.34
CA PRO A 65 1.68 -15.56 5.43
C PRO A 65 0.81 -14.81 6.43
N ILE A 66 1.35 -14.62 7.63
CA ILE A 66 0.54 -14.24 8.79
C ILE A 66 -0.23 -12.91 8.58
N TYR A 67 0.32 -12.00 7.76
CA TYR A 67 -0.25 -10.71 7.35
C TYR A 67 -1.05 -10.73 6.02
N ARG A 68 -1.49 -11.89 5.54
CA ARG A 68 -2.10 -12.01 4.20
C ARG A 68 -3.38 -11.18 4.06
N ASP A 69 -4.18 -11.07 5.11
CA ASP A 69 -5.42 -10.30 5.09
C ASP A 69 -5.16 -8.78 4.99
N GLU A 70 -4.17 -8.27 5.71
CA GLU A 70 -3.71 -6.89 5.66
C GLU A 70 -3.14 -6.56 4.29
N GLN A 71 -2.31 -7.43 3.74
CA GLN A 71 -1.76 -7.26 2.39
C GLN A 71 -2.87 -7.22 1.34
N ARG A 72 -3.82 -8.16 1.41
CA ARG A 72 -4.95 -8.19 0.47
C ARG A 72 -5.78 -6.92 0.57
N ALA A 73 -6.10 -6.48 1.80
CA ALA A 73 -6.82 -5.22 2.02
C ALA A 73 -6.06 -4.00 1.49
N TRP A 74 -4.73 -3.96 1.65
CA TRP A 74 -3.87 -2.91 1.12
C TRP A 74 -3.89 -2.88 -0.42
N TYR A 75 -3.63 -4.00 -1.07
CA TYR A 75 -3.64 -4.07 -2.54
C TYR A 75 -5.02 -3.77 -3.12
N ASP A 76 -6.09 -4.25 -2.50
CA ASP A 76 -7.45 -3.93 -2.92
C ASP A 76 -7.73 -2.43 -2.80
N THR A 77 -7.24 -1.79 -1.73
CA THR A 77 -7.35 -0.34 -1.55
C THR A 77 -6.58 0.42 -2.63
N LEU A 78 -5.36 -0.01 -2.94
CA LEU A 78 -4.58 0.57 -4.04
C LEU A 78 -5.32 0.42 -5.37
N ARG A 79 -5.90 -0.75 -5.67
CA ARG A 79 -6.65 -0.97 -6.92
C ARG A 79 -7.92 -0.14 -7.01
N ASP A 80 -8.57 0.19 -5.89
CA ASP A 80 -9.75 1.04 -5.90
C ASP A 80 -9.43 2.49 -6.26
N PHE A 81 -8.25 2.97 -5.86
CA PHE A 81 -7.83 4.36 -6.01
C PHE A 81 -6.86 4.59 -7.18
N LEU A 82 -6.21 3.55 -7.69
CA LEU A 82 -5.30 3.62 -8.83
C LEU A 82 -5.96 4.21 -10.09
N PRO A 83 -7.24 3.94 -10.43
CA PRO A 83 -7.83 4.50 -11.63
C PRO A 83 -7.84 6.02 -11.63
N GLU A 84 -8.22 6.65 -10.52
CA GLU A 84 -8.27 8.10 -10.39
C GLU A 84 -6.87 8.74 -10.52
N LEU A 85 -5.82 8.05 -10.06
CA LEU A 85 -4.43 8.46 -10.28
C LEU A 85 -3.94 8.36 -11.72
N LYS A 86 -4.59 7.52 -12.54
CA LYS A 86 -4.20 7.24 -13.92
C LYS A 86 -5.16 7.88 -14.93
N GLY A 87 -6.17 8.63 -14.48
CA GLY A 87 -7.22 9.18 -15.34
C GLY A 87 -8.12 8.10 -15.96
N LEU A 88 -8.24 6.95 -15.29
CA LEU A 88 -9.13 5.85 -15.65
C LEU A 88 -10.46 5.97 -14.90
N GLU A 89 -11.49 5.35 -15.45
CA GLU A 89 -12.79 5.18 -14.79
C GLU A 89 -12.65 4.24 -13.57
N PRO A 90 -13.48 4.40 -12.51
CA PRO A 90 -13.28 3.68 -11.26
C PRO A 90 -13.32 2.17 -11.42
N THR A 91 -12.59 1.49 -10.53
CA THR A 91 -12.58 0.03 -10.46
C THR A 91 -13.98 -0.49 -10.17
N VAL A 92 -14.47 -1.34 -11.06
CA VAL A 92 -15.71 -2.09 -10.90
C VAL A 92 -15.37 -3.40 -10.20
N ARG A 93 -16.06 -3.69 -9.10
CA ARG A 93 -15.92 -4.97 -8.40
C ARG A 93 -17.18 -5.79 -8.53
N LEU A 94 -17.03 -7.09 -8.78
CA LEU A 94 -18.09 -8.09 -8.77
C LEU A 94 -17.85 -9.06 -7.62
N TYR A 95 -18.88 -9.38 -6.84
CA TYR A 95 -18.74 -10.42 -5.81
C TYR A 95 -19.06 -11.79 -6.43
N SER A 96 -18.16 -12.75 -6.28
CA SER A 96 -18.28 -14.08 -6.88
C SER A 96 -19.60 -14.79 -6.56
N ASN A 97 -20.16 -14.56 -5.37
CA ASN A 97 -21.42 -15.19 -4.94
C ASN A 97 -22.63 -14.25 -4.97
N GLU A 98 -22.55 -13.08 -5.62
CA GLU A 98 -23.75 -12.23 -5.76
C GLU A 98 -24.75 -12.79 -6.77
N MET A 99 -24.28 -13.59 -7.72
CA MET A 99 -25.09 -14.41 -8.61
C MET A 99 -24.28 -15.60 -9.14
N GLN A 100 -24.94 -16.55 -9.77
CA GLN A 100 -24.27 -17.67 -10.45
C GLN A 100 -23.74 -17.19 -11.81
N TRP A 101 -22.58 -16.54 -11.85
CA TRP A 101 -22.02 -15.95 -13.07
C TRP A 101 -21.89 -16.93 -14.25
N CYS A 102 -21.58 -18.19 -13.98
CA CYS A 102 -21.47 -19.24 -14.98
C CYS A 102 -22.81 -19.68 -15.61
N SER A 103 -23.95 -19.14 -15.14
CA SER A 103 -25.24 -19.35 -15.80
C SER A 103 -25.46 -18.42 -17.00
N LEU A 104 -24.67 -17.35 -17.12
CA LEU A 104 -24.74 -16.42 -18.26
C LEU A 104 -24.11 -17.06 -19.50
N ASN A 105 -24.82 -17.00 -20.63
CA ASN A 105 -24.33 -17.52 -21.90
C ASN A 105 -23.83 -16.37 -22.81
N LEU A 106 -22.57 -16.44 -23.24
CA LEU A 106 -21.94 -15.45 -24.12
C LEU A 106 -22.62 -15.36 -25.50
N ASP A 107 -23.24 -16.44 -25.97
CA ASP A 107 -23.96 -16.48 -27.25
C ASP A 107 -25.40 -15.95 -27.13
N ASN A 108 -25.89 -15.74 -25.90
CA ASN A 108 -27.19 -15.17 -25.63
C ASN A 108 -27.10 -13.64 -25.50
N ARG A 109 -27.74 -12.92 -26.43
CA ARG A 109 -27.73 -11.45 -26.46
C ARG A 109 -28.33 -10.83 -25.19
N ASP A 110 -29.32 -11.47 -24.59
CA ASP A 110 -29.99 -10.95 -23.39
C ASP A 110 -29.07 -11.08 -22.17
N ASP A 111 -28.33 -12.17 -22.05
CA ASP A 111 -27.36 -12.38 -20.97
C ASP A 111 -26.18 -11.40 -21.10
N VAL A 112 -25.69 -11.18 -22.33
CA VAL A 112 -24.65 -10.18 -22.60
C VAL A 112 -25.15 -8.77 -22.27
N ALA A 113 -26.39 -8.44 -22.63
CA ALA A 113 -26.99 -7.14 -22.30
C ALA A 113 -27.17 -6.97 -20.78
N HIS A 114 -27.59 -8.03 -20.08
CA HIS A 114 -27.72 -8.05 -18.63
C HIS A 114 -26.37 -7.83 -17.93
N PHE A 115 -25.33 -8.55 -18.33
CA PHE A 115 -23.97 -8.36 -17.80
C PHE A 115 -23.48 -6.92 -18.02
N LYS A 116 -23.64 -6.39 -19.24
CA LYS A 116 -23.29 -5.00 -19.54
C LYS A 116 -24.03 -4.00 -18.66
N ALA A 117 -25.33 -4.21 -18.42
CA ALA A 117 -26.11 -3.34 -17.54
C ALA A 117 -25.59 -3.34 -16.09
N ILE A 118 -25.14 -4.48 -15.57
CA ILE A 118 -24.52 -4.57 -14.24
C ILE A 118 -23.24 -3.72 -14.18
N ILE A 119 -22.38 -3.84 -15.19
CA ILE A 119 -21.12 -3.09 -15.26
C ILE A 119 -21.39 -1.58 -15.40
N GLU A 120 -22.27 -1.17 -16.30
CA GLU A 120 -22.60 0.25 -16.51
C GLU A 120 -23.27 0.88 -15.29
N ALA A 121 -24.13 0.14 -14.57
CA ALA A 121 -24.72 0.63 -13.32
C ALA A 121 -23.67 0.88 -12.22
N ARG A 122 -22.52 0.21 -12.32
CA ARG A 122 -21.40 0.31 -11.38
C ARG A 122 -20.38 1.38 -11.78
N LYS A 123 -20.24 1.68 -13.07
CA LYS A 123 -19.39 2.78 -13.56
C LYS A 123 -19.93 4.13 -13.07
N ARG A 124 -19.15 4.83 -12.23
CA ARG A 124 -19.47 6.18 -11.74
C ARG A 124 -18.34 7.14 -12.09
N VAL A 125 -18.63 8.23 -12.80
CA VAL A 125 -17.62 9.25 -13.14
C VAL A 125 -16.97 9.84 -11.89
N ILE A 126 -15.66 10.02 -11.84
CA ILE A 126 -14.90 10.60 -10.70
C ILE A 126 -14.84 12.14 -10.78
N THR A 127 -14.84 12.86 -9.65
CA THR A 127 -14.61 14.33 -9.63
C THR A 127 -13.70 14.82 -8.49
N ASN A 128 -12.97 13.94 -7.79
CA ASN A 128 -12.13 14.33 -6.65
C ASN A 128 -10.63 14.27 -7.03
N TRP A 129 -9.75 14.62 -6.08
CA TRP A 129 -8.29 14.59 -6.30
C TRP A 129 -7.61 13.53 -5.41
N ILE A 130 -6.63 12.84 -5.99
CA ILE A 130 -5.70 11.97 -5.26
C ILE A 130 -4.30 12.54 -5.37
N THR A 131 -3.60 12.60 -4.23
CA THR A 131 -2.17 12.90 -4.17
C THR A 131 -1.41 11.66 -3.72
N THR A 132 -0.54 11.13 -4.57
CA THR A 132 0.44 10.10 -4.16
C THR A 132 1.71 10.77 -3.65
N VAL A 133 2.13 10.41 -2.44
CA VAL A 133 3.39 10.85 -1.86
C VAL A 133 4.38 9.70 -1.92
N VAL A 134 5.35 9.80 -2.84
CA VAL A 134 6.49 8.89 -2.85
C VAL A 134 7.59 9.50 -2.00
N ILE A 135 7.76 9.00 -0.79
CA ILE A 135 8.94 9.31 0.03
C ILE A 135 10.02 8.31 -0.38
N LYS A 136 11.03 8.77 -1.14
CA LYS A 136 12.29 8.02 -1.25
C LYS A 136 12.98 8.10 0.11
N SER A 137 12.71 7.12 0.97
CA SER A 137 13.31 7.00 2.30
C SER A 137 14.68 6.32 2.27
N GLY A 138 15.21 6.01 1.08
CA GLY A 138 16.56 5.55 0.88
C GLY A 138 17.53 6.62 1.37
N PHE A 139 18.20 6.33 2.49
CA PHE A 139 19.21 7.18 3.09
C PHE A 139 20.39 7.35 2.13
N CYS A 140 20.75 6.28 1.43
CA CYS A 140 21.64 6.34 0.27
C CYS A 140 21.39 5.14 -0.67
N SER A 141 21.82 5.29 -1.93
CA SER A 141 21.72 4.23 -2.94
C SER A 141 23.11 3.80 -3.38
N LEU A 142 23.44 2.54 -3.11
CA LEU A 142 24.71 1.94 -3.44
C LEU A 142 24.69 1.26 -4.80
N ASP A 143 25.90 1.06 -5.30
CA ASP A 143 26.21 0.22 -6.45
C ASP A 143 25.97 -1.27 -6.12
N ALA A 144 25.35 -2.02 -7.03
CA ALA A 144 25.10 -3.45 -6.86
C ALA A 144 26.37 -4.28 -6.62
N LYS A 145 27.58 -3.75 -6.91
CA LYS A 145 28.83 -4.44 -6.60
C LYS A 145 29.00 -4.87 -5.14
N PHE A 146 28.32 -4.18 -4.21
CA PHE A 146 28.36 -4.51 -2.78
C PHE A 146 27.48 -5.71 -2.40
N GLU A 147 26.66 -6.21 -3.32
CA GLU A 147 25.78 -7.36 -3.10
C GLU A 147 26.59 -8.61 -2.70
N ALA A 148 27.72 -8.85 -3.36
CA ALA A 148 28.59 -9.97 -3.05
C ALA A 148 29.17 -9.89 -1.63
N ASP A 149 29.57 -8.68 -1.20
CA ASP A 149 30.11 -8.46 0.15
C ASP A 149 29.03 -8.70 1.21
N LEU A 150 27.83 -8.16 1.00
CA LEU A 150 26.70 -8.34 1.90
C LEU A 150 26.25 -9.81 1.99
N ASN A 151 26.26 -10.54 0.87
CA ASN A 151 25.99 -11.98 0.83
C ASN A 151 27.01 -12.79 1.65
N ASN A 152 28.27 -12.35 1.64
CA ASN A 152 29.33 -12.95 2.45
C ASN A 152 29.36 -12.42 3.89
N ARG A 153 28.39 -11.59 4.28
CA ARG A 153 28.29 -10.94 5.61
C ARG A 153 29.50 -10.05 5.93
N ILE A 154 30.08 -9.45 4.91
CA ILE A 154 31.23 -8.56 5.00
C ILE A 154 30.75 -7.12 4.84
N ILE A 155 31.18 -6.26 5.76
CA ILE A 155 31.07 -4.80 5.61
C ILE A 155 32.44 -4.32 5.13
N ALA A 156 32.61 -4.22 3.82
CA ALA A 156 33.88 -3.80 3.25
C ALA A 156 34.18 -2.33 3.58
N ASP A 157 35.47 -1.97 3.74
CA ASP A 157 35.88 -0.61 4.16
C ASP A 157 35.36 0.49 3.21
N ASN A 158 35.24 0.17 1.93
CA ASN A 158 34.65 1.06 0.92
C ASN A 158 33.14 1.26 1.14
N LEU A 159 32.39 0.23 1.54
CA LEU A 159 30.99 0.35 1.94
C LEU A 159 30.88 1.22 3.20
N LYS A 160 31.72 0.98 4.21
CA LYS A 160 31.78 1.79 5.43
C LYS A 160 32.07 3.26 5.14
N GLY A 161 33.04 3.55 4.28
CA GLY A 161 33.34 4.93 3.87
C GLY A 161 32.19 5.61 3.12
N ILE A 162 31.42 4.88 2.30
CA ILE A 162 30.22 5.42 1.64
C ILE A 162 29.12 5.71 2.67
N LEU A 163 28.90 4.79 3.61
CA LEU A 163 27.93 4.97 4.70
C LEU A 163 28.27 6.21 5.53
N GLU A 164 29.52 6.34 5.97
CA GLU A 164 30.02 7.48 6.74
C GLU A 164 29.89 8.80 5.96
N ALA A 165 30.18 8.80 4.66
CA ALA A 165 30.03 9.99 3.81
C ALA A 165 28.57 10.46 3.69
N HIS A 166 27.61 9.56 3.90
CA HIS A 166 26.19 9.92 3.96
C HIS A 166 25.71 10.25 5.38
N GLY A 167 26.56 10.11 6.40
CA GLY A 167 26.22 10.35 7.80
C GLY A 167 25.78 9.08 8.57
N LEU A 168 26.02 7.89 8.02
CA LEU A 168 25.83 6.61 8.72
C LEU A 168 27.15 6.13 9.31
N SER A 169 27.43 6.57 10.53
CA SER A 169 28.60 6.07 11.28
C SER A 169 28.31 4.68 11.83
N LEU A 170 29.02 3.68 11.33
CA LEU A 170 28.99 2.34 11.90
C LEU A 170 29.90 2.27 13.14
N THR A 171 29.29 2.12 14.30
CA THR A 171 29.96 1.70 15.54
C THR A 171 30.37 0.23 15.47
N GLU A 172 31.57 -0.08 15.96
CA GLU A 172 32.07 -1.46 16.03
C GLU A 172 31.65 -2.12 17.36
N PRO A 173 31.21 -3.39 17.34
CA PRO A 173 31.13 -4.28 16.19
C PRO A 173 29.87 -4.03 15.34
N ALA A 174 30.05 -3.92 14.01
CA ALA A 174 28.94 -3.94 13.06
C ALA A 174 28.78 -5.34 12.44
N THR A 175 27.54 -5.79 12.22
CA THR A 175 27.24 -7.12 11.69
C THR A 175 26.26 -7.05 10.53
N VAL A 176 26.34 -8.02 9.62
CA VAL A 176 25.39 -8.17 8.50
C VAL A 176 24.70 -9.53 8.59
N LYS A 177 23.39 -9.51 8.45
CA LYS A 177 22.55 -10.71 8.28
C LYS A 177 21.86 -10.66 6.93
N ASN A 178 21.79 -11.79 6.26
CA ASN A 178 20.94 -11.96 5.10
C ASN A 178 19.59 -12.50 5.59
N GLU A 179 18.51 -11.78 5.31
CA GLU A 179 17.15 -12.18 5.70
C GLU A 179 16.51 -13.02 4.60
N ARG A 180 16.69 -12.59 3.34
CA ARG A 180 16.26 -13.30 2.12
C ARG A 180 17.03 -12.78 0.90
N GLU A 181 16.80 -13.39 -0.26
CA GLU A 181 17.40 -12.94 -1.51
C GLU A 181 17.07 -11.46 -1.77
N GLY A 182 18.10 -10.65 -2.00
CA GLY A 182 17.96 -9.21 -2.21
C GLY A 182 17.70 -8.38 -0.95
N GLU A 183 17.78 -8.96 0.26
CA GLU A 183 17.56 -8.24 1.52
C GLU A 183 18.61 -8.55 2.59
N TRP A 184 19.21 -7.49 3.14
CA TRP A 184 20.20 -7.59 4.22
C TRP A 184 19.88 -6.62 5.36
N VAL A 185 20.31 -6.99 6.57
CA VAL A 185 20.21 -6.17 7.77
C VAL A 185 21.62 -5.92 8.28
N ILE A 186 21.99 -4.64 8.38
CA ILE A 186 23.23 -4.19 9.02
C ILE A 186 22.89 -3.70 10.42
N THR A 187 23.46 -4.32 11.45
CA THR A 187 23.31 -3.90 12.84
C THR A 187 24.61 -3.30 13.33
N SER A 188 24.56 -2.10 13.91
CA SER A 188 25.72 -1.39 14.43
C SER A 188 25.37 -0.69 15.75
N GLY A 189 25.76 -1.31 16.87
CA GLY A 189 25.28 -0.88 18.18
C GLY A 189 23.77 -1.06 18.32
N GLU A 190 23.06 0.02 18.65
CA GLU A 190 21.58 0.07 18.70
C GLU A 190 20.93 0.38 17.34
N GLU A 191 21.73 0.72 16.32
CA GLU A 191 21.24 1.14 15.02
C GLU A 191 21.04 -0.05 14.08
N ILE A 192 19.91 -0.05 13.37
CA ILE A 192 19.54 -1.08 12.40
C ILE A 192 19.28 -0.44 11.04
N TYR A 193 20.02 -0.89 10.04
CA TYR A 193 19.88 -0.50 8.65
C TYR A 193 19.39 -1.68 7.83
N ARG A 194 18.36 -1.47 7.00
CA ARG A 194 17.92 -2.45 6.01
C ARG A 194 18.47 -2.08 4.64
N VAL A 195 18.96 -3.07 3.92
CA VAL A 195 19.46 -2.93 2.56
C VAL A 195 18.58 -3.78 1.65
N TYR A 196 17.96 -3.16 0.66
CA TYR A 196 17.16 -3.84 -0.35
C TYR A 196 17.81 -3.70 -1.72
N LYS A 197 17.76 -4.77 -2.50
CA LYS A 197 18.08 -4.72 -3.93
C LYS A 197 16.88 -4.16 -4.68
N GLU A 198 17.09 -3.01 -5.29
CA GLU A 198 16.13 -2.29 -6.12
C GLU A 198 16.74 -2.14 -7.51
N ASP A 199 16.29 -2.98 -8.45
CA ASP A 199 16.85 -3.10 -9.78
C ASP A 199 18.37 -3.39 -9.75
N GLU A 200 19.18 -2.48 -10.31
CA GLU A 200 20.65 -2.57 -10.38
C GLU A 200 21.35 -1.82 -9.22
N ARG A 201 20.62 -1.51 -8.14
CA ARG A 201 21.13 -0.73 -7.02
C ARG A 201 20.73 -1.34 -5.68
N LEU A 202 21.44 -0.94 -4.62
CA LEU A 202 21.07 -1.31 -3.25
C LEU A 202 20.58 -0.06 -2.51
N GLY A 203 19.32 -0.03 -2.10
CA GLY A 203 18.76 1.03 -1.27
C GLY A 203 19.03 0.74 0.20
N ILE A 204 19.63 1.69 0.93
CA ILE A 204 19.84 1.58 2.38
C ILE A 204 18.82 2.45 3.10
N TYR A 205 18.15 1.85 4.06
CA TYR A 205 17.08 2.47 4.83
C TYR A 205 17.45 2.48 6.31
N LYS A 206 17.49 3.68 6.89
CA LYS A 206 17.51 3.87 8.33
C LYS A 206 16.06 3.92 8.80
N HIS A 207 15.66 3.03 9.71
CA HIS A 207 14.28 2.98 10.21
C HIS A 207 14.16 3.74 11.53
N HIS A 208 14.08 5.08 11.46
CA HIS A 208 13.55 5.85 12.60
C HIS A 208 12.10 6.22 12.34
N ASN A 209 11.20 5.37 12.84
CA ASN A 209 9.77 5.59 12.80
C ASN A 209 9.37 7.00 13.32
N GLU A 210 10.08 7.54 14.32
CA GLU A 210 9.84 8.91 14.84
C GLU A 210 10.05 9.98 13.77
N GLU A 211 11.18 9.92 13.06
CA GLU A 211 11.49 10.86 11.98
C GLU A 211 10.46 10.74 10.86
N ARG A 212 10.08 9.51 10.50
CA ARG A 212 9.07 9.24 9.49
C ARG A 212 7.67 9.74 9.89
N LEU A 213 7.31 9.70 11.18
CA LEU A 213 6.07 10.29 11.68
C LEU A 213 6.08 11.82 11.59
N ASN A 214 7.21 12.47 11.93
CA ASN A 214 7.36 13.91 11.78
C ASN A 214 7.25 14.36 10.31
N VAL A 215 7.89 13.59 9.42
CA VAL A 215 7.82 13.79 7.97
C VAL A 215 6.38 13.60 7.48
N LEU A 216 5.71 12.51 7.88
CA LEU A 216 4.31 12.22 7.54
C LEU A 216 3.38 13.41 7.90
N SER A 217 3.45 13.89 9.15
CA SER A 217 2.64 15.01 9.62
C SER A 217 2.89 16.29 8.81
N THR A 218 4.17 16.59 8.53
CA THR A 218 4.57 17.79 7.78
C THR A 218 4.08 17.75 6.34
N PHE A 219 4.19 16.59 5.67
CA PHE A 219 3.71 16.41 4.30
C PHE A 219 2.20 16.55 4.19
N VAL A 220 1.45 15.84 5.04
CA VAL A 220 -0.01 15.93 5.06
C VAL A 220 -0.44 17.39 5.28
N LYS A 221 0.16 18.07 6.26
CA LYS A 221 -0.13 19.49 6.52
C LYS A 221 0.18 20.39 5.32
N SER A 222 1.26 20.11 4.60
CA SER A 222 1.64 20.86 3.40
C SER A 222 0.65 20.66 2.25
N ILE A 223 0.18 19.42 2.04
CA ILE A 223 -0.83 19.08 1.03
C ILE A 223 -2.15 19.78 1.33
N LEU A 224 -2.62 19.70 2.58
CA LEU A 224 -3.87 20.35 3.02
C LEU A 224 -3.85 21.88 2.90
N LYS A 225 -2.66 22.50 2.91
CA LYS A 225 -2.52 23.95 2.67
C LYS A 225 -2.61 24.33 1.20
N GLN A 226 -2.26 23.41 0.31
CA GLN A 226 -2.13 23.65 -1.12
C GLN A 226 -3.33 23.10 -1.92
N SER A 227 -4.12 22.24 -1.31
CA SER A 227 -5.25 21.54 -1.93
C SER A 227 -6.50 21.74 -1.09
N THR A 228 -7.66 21.79 -1.73
CA THR A 228 -8.96 21.90 -1.06
C THR A 228 -9.91 20.84 -1.57
N GLY A 229 -10.86 20.41 -0.74
CA GLY A 229 -11.84 19.37 -1.05
C GLY A 229 -11.43 17.98 -0.57
N ASP A 230 -12.40 17.06 -0.60
CA ASP A 230 -12.21 15.65 -0.23
C ASP A 230 -11.09 15.02 -1.08
N GLY A 231 -10.23 14.22 -0.44
CA GLY A 231 -9.07 13.68 -1.13
C GLY A 231 -8.41 12.51 -0.42
N LEU A 232 -7.46 11.88 -1.12
CA LEU A 232 -6.69 10.75 -0.62
C LEU A 232 -5.19 11.03 -0.75
N ILE A 233 -4.46 10.75 0.33
CA ILE A 233 -3.00 10.85 0.40
C ILE A 233 -2.44 9.44 0.59
N LEU A 234 -1.74 8.95 -0.43
CA LEU A 234 -1.13 7.61 -0.39
C LEU A 234 0.37 7.71 -0.11
N PHE A 235 0.82 7.02 0.93
CA PHE A 235 2.24 6.78 1.24
C PHE A 235 2.64 5.35 0.85
N PRO A 236 3.93 5.09 0.56
CA PRO A 236 4.38 3.77 0.12
C PRO A 236 4.19 2.69 1.20
N ALA A 237 4.19 1.42 0.75
CA ALA A 237 4.43 0.27 1.62
C ALA A 237 5.81 0.39 2.31
N GLY A 238 5.98 -0.19 3.50
CA GLY A 238 7.24 -0.06 4.25
C GLY A 238 7.58 1.35 4.74
N MET A 239 6.61 2.27 4.72
CA MET A 239 6.77 3.61 5.29
C MET A 239 7.10 3.53 6.77
N PHE A 240 6.57 2.55 7.50
CA PHE A 240 6.95 2.26 8.88
C PHE A 240 7.40 0.81 9.02
N TYR A 241 8.24 0.52 10.02
CA TYR A 241 8.69 -0.84 10.31
C TYR A 241 8.61 -1.12 11.80
N THR A 242 7.91 -2.18 12.22
CA THR A 242 7.68 -2.49 13.64
C THR A 242 8.60 -3.57 14.21
N GLU A 243 9.65 -3.94 13.49
CA GLU A 243 10.55 -5.03 13.88
C GLU A 243 9.73 -6.30 14.17
N ASP A 244 9.93 -6.90 15.34
CA ASP A 244 9.29 -8.14 15.76
C ASP A 244 7.89 -7.92 16.34
N LYS A 245 7.35 -6.70 16.29
CA LYS A 245 6.03 -6.36 16.83
C LYS A 245 5.00 -6.30 15.72
N ALA A 246 3.76 -6.64 16.09
CA ALA A 246 2.58 -6.45 15.26
C ALA A 246 2.48 -5.03 14.71
N ALA A 247 2.16 -4.86 13.43
CA ALA A 247 1.94 -3.58 12.76
C ALA A 247 0.85 -2.78 13.50
N SER A 248 -0.13 -3.49 14.07
CA SER A 248 -1.19 -2.92 14.90
C SER A 248 -0.68 -2.10 16.09
N THR A 249 0.51 -2.42 16.61
CA THR A 249 1.14 -1.65 17.70
C THR A 249 1.54 -0.23 17.27
N PHE A 250 1.64 0.02 15.96
CA PHE A 250 2.05 1.30 15.40
C PHE A 250 0.86 2.15 14.91
N TYR A 251 -0.33 1.55 14.75
CA TYR A 251 -1.51 2.26 14.22
C TYR A 251 -1.91 3.46 15.09
N ASN A 252 -1.92 3.29 16.42
CA ASN A 252 -2.24 4.38 17.34
C ASN A 252 -1.31 5.58 17.18
N ARG A 253 -0.01 5.32 16.95
CA ARG A 253 0.99 6.38 16.79
C ARG A 253 0.78 7.17 15.51
N VAL A 254 0.47 6.49 14.41
CA VAL A 254 0.11 7.13 13.13
C VAL A 254 -1.16 7.98 13.31
N GLN A 255 -2.18 7.43 13.97
CA GLN A 255 -3.43 8.14 14.23
C GLN A 255 -3.23 9.38 15.10
N GLU A 256 -2.54 9.26 16.24
CA GLU A 256 -2.22 10.38 17.14
C GLU A 256 -1.45 11.49 16.43
N THR A 257 -0.57 11.13 15.49
CA THR A 257 0.20 12.06 14.68
C THR A 257 -0.66 12.79 13.65
N LEU A 258 -1.58 12.09 12.99
CA LEU A 258 -2.35 12.62 11.86
C LEU A 258 -3.67 13.29 12.24
N ILE A 259 -4.36 12.82 13.29
CA ILE A 259 -5.66 13.38 13.71
C ILE A 259 -5.60 14.91 13.93
N PRO A 260 -4.59 15.47 14.63
CA PRO A 260 -4.50 16.93 14.81
C PRO A 260 -4.28 17.70 13.51
N VAL A 261 -3.67 17.05 12.50
CA VAL A 261 -3.44 17.64 11.18
C VAL A 261 -4.73 17.61 10.37
N LEU A 262 -5.41 16.46 10.31
CA LEU A 262 -6.64 16.29 9.54
C LEU A 262 -7.80 17.12 10.10
N LYS A 263 -7.84 17.38 11.41
CA LYS A 263 -8.81 18.30 12.04
C LYS A 263 -8.67 19.77 11.61
N GLN A 264 -7.60 20.14 10.90
CA GLN A 264 -7.42 21.51 10.38
C GLN A 264 -8.23 21.77 9.10
N THR A 265 -8.85 20.74 8.51
CA THR A 265 -9.75 20.87 7.37
C THR A 265 -11.14 20.33 7.69
N ASN A 266 -12.15 20.87 6.99
CA ASN A 266 -13.51 20.32 6.96
C ASN A 266 -13.68 19.29 5.83
N ASP A 267 -12.67 19.13 4.99
CA ASP A 267 -12.65 18.19 3.88
C ASP A 267 -12.47 16.75 4.38
N HIS A 268 -13.07 15.80 3.68
CA HIS A 268 -12.93 14.39 4.00
C HIS A 268 -11.63 13.83 3.38
N VAL A 269 -10.51 14.02 4.10
CA VAL A 269 -9.19 13.55 3.66
C VAL A 269 -8.78 12.25 4.33
N ILE A 270 -8.30 11.30 3.53
CA ILE A 270 -7.77 10.02 4.02
C ILE A 270 -6.29 9.96 3.78
N VAL A 271 -5.58 9.39 4.74
CA VAL A 271 -4.15 9.11 4.63
C VAL A 271 -3.95 7.61 4.75
N CYS A 272 -3.42 6.98 3.70
CA CYS A 272 -3.05 5.58 3.71
C CYS A 272 -1.53 5.46 3.82
N THR A 273 -1.06 4.68 4.80
CA THR A 273 0.36 4.44 5.04
C THR A 273 0.63 2.96 5.18
N GLY A 274 1.71 2.45 4.60
CA GLY A 274 2.15 1.07 4.84
C GLY A 274 2.98 0.94 6.11
N VAL A 275 2.70 -0.10 6.90
CA VAL A 275 3.49 -0.50 8.07
C VAL A 275 3.93 -1.93 7.85
N ASP A 276 5.23 -2.16 7.79
CA ASP A 276 5.83 -3.48 7.66
C ASP A 276 6.14 -4.04 9.05
N SER A 277 5.83 -5.32 9.28
CA SER A 277 6.12 -6.04 10.51
C SER A 277 6.77 -7.40 10.21
N ALA A 278 7.61 -7.89 11.12
CA ALA A 278 8.15 -9.26 11.06
C ALA A 278 7.26 -10.29 11.81
N ARG A 279 6.30 -9.80 12.60
CA ARG A 279 5.24 -10.62 13.20
C ARG A 279 3.92 -9.90 13.03
N ASP A 280 3.01 -10.49 12.30
CA ASP A 280 1.57 -10.23 12.42
C ASP A 280 0.89 -11.49 12.01
#